data_AF-A0A662J4Z0-F1
#
_entry.id   AF-A0A662J4Z0-F1
#
_cell.length_a   1.000
_cell.length_b   1.000
_cell.length_c   1.000
_cell.angle_alpha   90.00
_cell.angle_beta   90.00
_cell.angle_gamma   90.00
#
_symmetry.space_group_name_H-M   'P 1'
#
loop_
_entity.id
_entity.type
_entity.pdbx_description
1 polymer ?
#
loop_
_entity_poly.entity_id
_entity_poly.type
_entity_poly.pdbx_seq_one_letter_code
_entity_poly.pdbx_strand_id
1 'polypeptide(L)'
;MKPGSKVYYSRSLMGIMAGLVCGALDNLLASLSPYVYDVVAIVVAAMIYYASILFARFVLNVKPDDLNNPAYLKKGGLFTFILLWLMVWSLTVSFQRPLPWP
;
A
#
# COMPACT_ATOMS: atom_id res chain seq x y z
N MET A 1 12.63 -17.89 -8.07
CA MET A 1 12.79 -16.50 -7.57
C MET A 1 13.33 -16.53 -6.15
N LYS A 2 14.27 -15.63 -5.81
CA LYS A 2 14.80 -15.50 -4.44
C LYS A 2 13.68 -15.07 -3.46
N PRO A 3 13.67 -15.57 -2.21
CA PRO A 3 12.62 -15.25 -1.24
C PRO A 3 12.50 -13.75 -0.96
N GLY A 4 13.61 -13.03 -0.90
CA GLY A 4 13.61 -11.56 -0.76
C GLY A 4 12.91 -10.84 -1.93
N SER A 5 13.09 -11.32 -3.17
CA SER A 5 12.41 -10.75 -4.34
C SER A 5 10.90 -10.98 -4.29
N LYS A 6 10.44 -12.16 -3.81
CA LYS A 6 9.00 -12.43 -3.64
C LYS A 6 8.36 -11.43 -2.69
N VAL A 7 9.02 -11.16 -1.55
CA VAL A 7 8.56 -10.14 -0.59
C VAL A 7 8.48 -8.79 -1.29
N TYR A 8 9.55 -8.36 -1.98
CA TYR A 8 9.58 -7.08 -2.69
C TYR A 8 8.42 -6.93 -3.69
N TYR A 9 8.24 -7.87 -4.61
CA TYR A 9 7.15 -7.81 -5.59
C TYR A 9 5.76 -7.84 -4.95
N SER A 10 5.58 -8.63 -3.90
CA SER A 10 4.32 -8.65 -3.16
C SER A 10 4.00 -7.30 -2.52
N ARG A 11 5.01 -6.60 -1.98
CA ARG A 11 4.85 -5.25 -1.42
C ARG A 11 4.56 -4.23 -2.50
N SER A 12 5.19 -4.35 -3.66
CA SER A 12 4.89 -3.46 -4.78
C SER A 12 3.45 -3.59 -5.24
N LEU A 13 2.97 -4.83 -5.44
CA LEU A 13 1.59 -5.09 -5.83
C LEU A 13 0.58 -4.60 -4.77
N MET A 14 0.87 -4.87 -3.50
CA MET A 14 0.00 -4.44 -2.40
C MET A 14 0.01 -2.92 -2.20
N GLY A 15 1.12 -2.24 -2.50
CA GLY A 15 1.21 -0.77 -2.47
C GLY A 15 0.34 -0.14 -3.56
N ILE A 16 0.38 -0.69 -4.77
CA ILE A 16 -0.50 -0.26 -5.87
C ILE A 16 -1.97 -0.47 -5.49
N MET A 17 -2.32 -1.66 -4.97
CA MET A 17 -3.68 -1.96 -4.50
C MET A 17 -4.13 -1.02 -3.38
N ALA A 18 -3.24 -0.71 -2.42
CA ALA A 18 -3.53 0.27 -1.37
C ALA A 18 -3.85 1.65 -1.95
N GLY A 19 -3.08 2.11 -2.94
CA GLY A 19 -3.33 3.39 -3.60
C GLY A 19 -4.69 3.43 -4.30
N LEU A 20 -5.03 2.37 -5.03
CA LEU A 20 -6.34 2.25 -5.70
C LEU A 20 -7.50 2.23 -4.69
N VAL A 21 -7.36 1.51 -3.58
CA VAL A 21 -8.39 1.45 -2.53
C VAL A 21 -8.55 2.82 -1.87
N CYS A 22 -7.44 3.50 -1.52
CA CYS A 22 -7.48 4.85 -0.96
C CYS A 22 -8.13 5.84 -1.92
N GLY A 23 -7.80 5.81 -3.22
CA GLY A 23 -8.45 6.65 -4.23
C GLY A 23 -9.93 6.33 -4.43
N ALA A 24 -10.33 5.05 -4.39
CA ALA A 24 -11.75 4.69 -4.47
C ALA A 24 -12.56 5.20 -3.27
N LEU A 25 -11.92 5.27 -2.09
CA LEU A 25 -12.52 5.84 -0.89
C LEU A 25 -12.74 7.35 -1.00
N ASP A 26 -11.99 8.09 -1.82
CA ASP A 26 -12.17 9.55 -2.02
C ASP A 26 -13.60 9.86 -2.45
N ASN A 27 -14.11 9.14 -3.46
CA ASN A 27 -15.47 9.30 -3.95
C ASN A 27 -16.54 8.89 -2.94
N LEU A 28 -16.28 7.82 -2.17
CA LEU A 28 -17.23 7.28 -1.22
C LEU A 28 -17.34 8.13 0.06
N LEU A 29 -16.25 8.81 0.41
CA LEU A 29 -16.12 9.66 1.59
C LEU A 29 -16.03 11.15 1.23
N ALA A 30 -16.38 11.53 -0.01
CA ALA A 30 -16.29 12.89 -0.52
C ALA A 30 -17.10 13.93 0.29
N SER A 31 -18.11 13.47 1.03
CA SER A 31 -18.92 14.29 1.94
C SER A 31 -18.27 14.56 3.29
N LEU A 32 -17.17 13.86 3.63
CA LEU A 32 -16.42 14.07 4.87
C LEU A 32 -15.36 15.16 4.68
N SER A 33 -14.93 15.75 5.79
CA SER A 33 -13.81 16.70 5.78
C SER A 33 -12.55 16.05 5.18
N PRO A 34 -11.78 16.75 4.33
CA PRO A 34 -10.55 16.23 3.72
C PRO A 34 -9.56 15.63 4.73
N TYR A 35 -9.47 16.23 5.93
CA TYR A 35 -8.60 15.74 7.01
C TYR A 35 -9.01 14.35 7.51
N VAL A 36 -10.32 14.07 7.58
CA VAL A 36 -10.83 12.77 8.04
C VAL A 36 -10.52 11.70 7.01
N TYR A 37 -10.68 12.03 5.72
CA TYR A 37 -10.33 11.14 4.63
C TYR A 37 -8.84 10.76 4.64
N ASP A 38 -7.94 11.74 4.78
CA ASP A 38 -6.49 11.46 4.78
C ASP A 38 -6.11 10.49 5.92
N VAL A 39 -6.68 10.68 7.10
CA VAL A 39 -6.47 9.77 8.25
C VAL A 39 -6.99 8.37 7.95
N VAL A 40 -8.20 8.24 7.40
CA VAL A 40 -8.78 6.95 7.02
C VAL A 40 -7.92 6.25 5.97
N ALA A 41 -7.46 6.97 4.95
CA ALA A 41 -6.58 6.43 3.91
C ALA A 41 -5.26 5.91 4.48
N ILE A 42 -4.63 6.66 5.41
CA ILE A 42 -3.41 6.21 6.10
C ILE A 42 -3.65 4.94 6.90
N VAL A 43 -4.76 4.85 7.65
CA VAL A 43 -5.11 3.67 8.44
C VAL A 43 -5.35 2.46 7.53
N VAL A 44 -6.09 2.64 6.43
CA VAL A 44 -6.34 1.57 5.44
C VAL A 44 -5.03 1.09 4.81
N ALA A 45 -4.14 2.01 4.42
CA ALA A 45 -2.83 1.64 3.87
C ALA A 45 -1.97 0.87 4.88
N ALA A 46 -1.99 1.27 6.16
CA ALA A 46 -1.29 0.54 7.22
C ALA A 46 -1.84 -0.88 7.42
N MET A 47 -3.16 -1.05 7.35
CA MET A 47 -3.81 -2.36 7.41
C MET A 47 -3.44 -3.25 6.20
N ILE A 48 -3.41 -2.69 4.99
CA ILE A 48 -2.97 -3.41 3.78
C ILE A 48 -1.47 -3.76 3.87
N TYR A 49 -0.66 -2.87 4.44
CA TYR A 49 0.75 -3.18 4.70
C TYR A 49 0.90 -4.36 5.66
N TYR A 50 0.10 -4.39 6.74
CA TYR A 50 0.09 -5.53 7.66
C TYR A 50 -0.37 -6.81 6.95
N ALA A 51 -1.44 -6.73 6.17
CA ALA A 51 -1.94 -7.85 5.37
C ALA A 51 -0.87 -8.37 4.39
N SER A 52 -0.04 -7.51 3.81
CA SER A 52 1.05 -7.95 2.94
C SER A 52 2.21 -8.65 3.67
N ILE A 53 2.40 -8.40 4.99
CA ILE A 53 3.29 -9.24 5.83
C ILE A 53 2.70 -10.66 5.93
N LEU A 54 1.39 -10.75 6.24
CA LEU A 54 0.70 -12.03 6.37
C LEU A 54 0.67 -12.78 5.04
N PHE A 55 0.44 -12.09 3.93
CA PHE A 55 0.44 -12.66 2.59
C PHE A 55 1.80 -13.25 2.23
N ALA A 56 2.89 -12.54 2.50
CA ALA A 56 4.24 -13.05 2.27
C ALA A 56 4.54 -14.30 3.12
N ARG A 57 4.03 -14.35 4.35
CA ARG A 57 4.24 -15.48 5.27
C ARG A 57 3.39 -16.70 4.92
N PHE A 58 2.09 -16.51 4.71
CA PHE A 58 1.13 -17.61 4.59
C PHE A 58 0.87 -18.03 3.14
N VAL A 59 0.85 -17.08 2.19
CA VAL A 59 0.55 -17.39 0.78
C VAL A 59 1.83 -17.68 0.00
N LEU A 60 2.86 -16.84 0.18
CA LEU A 60 4.15 -17.04 -0.52
C LEU A 60 5.10 -17.99 0.22
N ASN A 61 4.70 -18.45 1.41
CA ASN A 61 5.43 -19.39 2.26
C ASN A 61 6.89 -18.99 2.50
N VAL A 62 7.14 -17.67 2.65
CA VAL A 62 8.48 -17.14 2.95
C VAL A 62 8.69 -17.19 4.45
N LYS A 63 9.61 -18.04 4.91
CA LYS A 63 9.98 -18.10 6.32
C LYS A 63 11.03 -17.03 6.64
N PRO A 64 11.09 -16.56 7.90
CA PRO A 64 12.15 -15.65 8.33
C PRO A 64 13.55 -16.21 8.11
N ASP A 65 13.70 -17.52 8.25
CA ASP A 65 14.99 -18.24 8.11
C ASP A 65 15.46 -18.34 6.66
N ASP A 66 14.55 -18.21 5.69
CA ASP A 66 14.87 -18.21 4.26
C ASP A 66 15.48 -16.86 3.81
N LEU A 67 15.47 -15.85 4.67
CA LEU A 67 15.98 -14.51 4.41
C LEU A 67 17.31 -14.31 5.12
N ASN A 68 18.28 -13.69 4.45
CA ASN A 68 19.56 -13.29 5.06
C ASN A 68 19.37 -12.45 6.34
N ASN A 69 18.24 -11.75 6.46
CA ASN A 69 17.86 -11.06 7.68
C ASN A 69 16.37 -11.29 7.96
N PRO A 70 15.98 -11.89 9.10
CA PRO A 70 14.59 -12.17 9.42
C PRO A 70 13.75 -10.89 9.57
N ALA A 71 14.37 -9.76 9.92
CA ALA A 71 13.70 -8.45 9.95
C ALA A 71 13.24 -7.99 8.55
N TYR A 72 13.82 -8.54 7.47
CA TYR A 72 13.46 -8.21 6.10
C TYR A 72 12.03 -8.64 5.76
N LEU A 73 11.47 -9.67 6.41
CA LEU A 73 10.06 -10.03 6.17
C LEU A 73 9.11 -8.90 6.59
N LYS A 74 9.46 -8.18 7.67
CA LYS A 74 8.65 -7.09 8.23
C LYS A 74 9.00 -5.73 7.68
N LYS A 75 10.28 -5.43 7.41
CA LYS A 75 10.75 -4.11 6.97
C LYS A 75 11.10 -4.05 5.48
N GLY A 76 11.36 -5.20 4.87
CA GLY A 76 11.72 -5.31 3.47
C GLY A 76 10.58 -4.83 2.57
N GLY A 77 10.92 -3.95 1.63
CA GLY A 77 9.94 -3.36 0.71
C GLY A 77 8.97 -2.36 1.34
N LEU A 78 9.14 -1.95 2.60
CA LEU A 78 8.31 -0.90 3.23
C LEU A 78 8.36 0.40 2.42
N PHE A 79 9.57 0.87 2.11
CA PHE A 79 9.76 2.11 1.36
C PHE A 79 9.11 2.03 -0.03
N THR A 80 9.27 0.91 -0.72
CA THR A 80 8.65 0.65 -2.02
C THR A 80 7.13 0.63 -1.94
N PHE A 81 6.56 0.00 -0.90
CA PHE A 81 5.14 0.04 -0.64
C PHE A 81 4.64 1.48 -0.46
N ILE A 82 5.30 2.26 0.40
CA ILE A 82 4.90 3.64 0.69
C ILE A 82 4.95 4.50 -0.57
N LEU A 83 6.04 4.41 -1.35
CA LEU A 83 6.18 5.17 -2.59
C LEU A 83 5.08 4.83 -3.60
N LEU A 84 4.83 3.54 -3.84
CA LEU A 84 3.82 3.12 -4.80
C LEU A 84 2.41 3.45 -4.32
N TRP A 85 2.14 3.29 -3.03
CA TRP A 85 0.88 3.70 -2.42
C TRP A 85 0.64 5.19 -2.62
N LEU A 86 1.57 6.06 -2.20
CA LEU A 86 1.44 7.50 -2.33
C LEU A 86 1.32 7.94 -3.80
N MET A 87 2.14 7.35 -4.69
CA MET A 87 2.11 7.67 -6.11
C MET A 87 0.75 7.32 -6.74
N VAL A 88 0.26 6.10 -6.53
CA VAL A 88 -1.02 5.65 -7.10
C VAL A 88 -2.18 6.40 -6.46
N TRP A 89 -2.16 6.60 -5.15
CA TRP A 89 -3.19 7.36 -4.44
C TRP A 89 -3.30 8.79 -4.97
N SER A 90 -2.16 9.50 -5.06
CA SER A 90 -2.13 10.88 -5.59
C SER A 90 -2.63 10.95 -7.03
N LEU A 91 -2.26 9.96 -7.86
CA LEU A 91 -2.70 9.87 -9.24
C LEU A 91 -4.21 9.65 -9.32
N THR A 92 -4.76 8.71 -8.54
CA THR A 92 -6.20 8.42 -8.53
C THR A 92 -7.03 9.63 -8.09
N VAL A 93 -6.62 10.31 -7.02
CA VAL A 93 -7.31 11.51 -6.52
C VAL A 93 -7.22 12.65 -7.55
N SER A 94 -6.08 12.82 -8.21
CA SER A 94 -5.92 13.84 -9.27
C SER A 94 -6.86 13.63 -10.45
N PHE A 95 -7.16 12.37 -10.81
CA PHE A 95 -8.13 12.08 -11.88
C PHE A 95 -9.60 12.23 -11.45
N GLN A 96 -9.87 12.14 -10.14
CA GLN A 96 -11.23 12.22 -9.59
C GLN A 96 -11.65 13.65 -9.26
N ARG A 97 -10.69 14.50 -8.86
CA ARG A 97 -10.97 15.91 -8.57
C ARG A 97 -11.04 16.70 -9.86
N PRO A 98 -12.17 17.39 -10.15
CA PRO A 98 -12.22 18.28 -11.29
C PRO A 98 -11.14 19.34 -11.13
N LEU A 99 -10.37 19.59 -12.20
CA LEU A 99 -9.44 20.71 -12.25
C LEU A 99 -10.24 21.98 -11.89
N PRO A 100 -9.72 22.86 -11.00
CA PRO A 100 -10.30 24.16 -10.82
C PRO A 100 -10.19 24.87 -12.18
N TRP A 101 -11.30 24.93 -12.90
CA TRP A 101 -11.39 25.74 -14.11
C TRP A 101 -11.16 27.21 -13.71
N PRO A 102 -10.37 27.98 -14.48
CA PRO A 102 -10.46 29.44 -14.42
C PRO A 102 -11.82 29.92 -14.95
#